data_AF-D7G298-F1
#
_entry.id   AF-D7G298-F1
#
_cell.length_a   1.000
_cell.length_b   1.000
_cell.length_c   1.000
_cell.angle_alpha   90.00
_cell.angle_beta   90.00
_cell.angle_gamma   90.00
#
_symmetry.space_group_name_H-M   'P 1'
#
loop_
_entity.id
_entity.type
_entity.pdbx_description
1 polymer ?
#
loop_
_entity_poly.entity_id
_entity_poly.type
_entity_poly.pdbx_seq_one_letter_code
_entity_poly.pdbx_strand_id
1 'polypeptide(L)'
;MAVRSTRELQRISSSASSSRVSKSASTSTDSWRGRWKKQSALESGLAKLTLCASSFAWMHGKQCIRGFQRVQMLPAEFREQLQMSLHIYLRPSEGAAVARFFDVQQVGSVNGEVFVRWFLQAGLDSREERLRAQAAVDHEEQRLRREGERAEVARKRDANTAAVEVEFSAEDRASALLLLGKIALSYHDQRTGHEAAQRDFACALGPMAFRLQLFRSFGIRLTDRQFAALFDVMDINRDRQARKHLKLS
;
A
#
# COMPACT_ATOMS: atom_id res chain seq x y z
N MET A 1 -21.00 23.03 33.13
CA MET A 1 -21.64 21.69 33.11
C MET A 1 -23.00 21.79 32.45
N ALA A 2 -23.13 21.35 31.19
CA ALA A 2 -24.40 20.99 30.57
C ALA A 2 -24.09 20.25 29.25
N VAL A 3 -24.39 18.95 29.22
CA VAL A 3 -24.24 18.03 28.10
C VAL A 3 -25.55 18.03 27.31
N ARG A 4 -25.52 18.43 26.04
CA ARG A 4 -26.56 18.21 24.99
C ARG A 4 -25.86 18.35 23.63
N SER A 5 -26.09 17.61 22.56
CA SER A 5 -26.92 16.45 22.26
C SER A 5 -26.46 15.97 20.88
N THR A 6 -25.74 14.85 20.81
CA THR A 6 -25.28 14.20 19.57
C THR A 6 -26.40 13.30 19.03
N ARG A 7 -27.27 13.84 18.17
CA ARG A 7 -28.24 13.04 17.41
C ARG A 7 -28.69 13.79 16.14
N GLU A 8 -27.82 13.81 15.12
CA GLU A 8 -28.24 14.30 13.79
C GLU A 8 -27.37 13.78 12.63
N LEU A 9 -27.03 12.48 12.60
CA LEU A 9 -26.39 11.86 11.43
C LEU A 9 -26.86 10.41 11.18
N GLN A 10 -28.17 10.22 11.00
CA GLN A 10 -28.72 9.01 10.39
C GLN A 10 -29.94 9.38 9.54
N ARG A 11 -29.73 9.94 8.34
CA ARG A 11 -30.78 9.98 7.30
C ARG A 11 -30.31 10.33 5.89
N ILE A 12 -29.19 9.79 5.41
CA ILE A 12 -28.89 9.79 3.97
C ILE A 12 -28.19 8.48 3.59
N SER A 13 -28.96 7.39 3.48
CA SER A 13 -28.51 6.15 2.86
C SER A 13 -29.69 5.37 2.28
N SER A 14 -30.39 5.91 1.28
CA SER A 14 -31.39 5.14 0.52
C SER A 14 -31.73 5.80 -0.82
N SER A 15 -30.90 5.59 -1.84
CA SER A 15 -31.35 5.50 -3.24
C SER A 15 -30.19 5.08 -4.13
N ALA A 16 -29.94 3.77 -4.17
CA ALA A 16 -29.23 3.13 -5.26
C ALA A 16 -30.13 3.20 -6.50
N SER A 17 -29.81 4.11 -7.41
CA SER A 17 -30.39 4.14 -8.76
C SER A 17 -29.33 3.68 -9.75
N SER A 18 -29.57 2.47 -10.21
CA SER A 18 -28.88 1.76 -11.28
C SER A 18 -28.88 2.60 -12.57
N SER A 19 -27.74 3.20 -12.91
CA SER A 19 -27.51 3.80 -14.22
C SER A 19 -26.63 2.88 -15.06
N ARG A 20 -27.28 2.22 -16.04
CA ARG A 20 -26.66 1.48 -17.14
C ARG A 20 -25.53 2.30 -17.77
N VAL A 21 -24.32 1.75 -17.70
CA VAL A 21 -23.18 2.21 -18.50
C VAL A 21 -23.36 1.69 -19.93
N SER A 22 -23.96 2.50 -20.79
CA SER A 22 -23.93 2.33 -22.23
C SER A 22 -22.51 2.64 -22.74
N LYS A 23 -21.77 1.57 -23.04
CA LYS A 23 -20.51 1.63 -23.80
C LYS A 23 -20.82 1.99 -25.25
N SER A 24 -20.86 3.29 -25.58
CA SER A 24 -20.70 3.75 -26.96
C SER A 24 -19.22 3.92 -27.24
N ALA A 25 -18.61 2.88 -27.81
CA ALA A 25 -17.27 2.93 -28.37
C ALA A 25 -17.31 3.74 -29.68
N SER A 26 -17.15 5.06 -29.58
CA SER A 26 -16.77 5.90 -30.72
C SER A 26 -15.27 6.11 -30.68
N THR A 27 -14.55 5.34 -31.48
CA THR A 27 -13.14 5.53 -31.83
C THR A 27 -12.95 6.88 -32.50
N SER A 28 -12.72 7.93 -31.71
CA SER A 28 -12.22 9.23 -32.17
C SER A 28 -10.71 9.17 -32.21
N THR A 29 -10.16 8.65 -33.31
CA THR A 29 -8.73 8.47 -33.54
C THR A 29 -8.04 9.68 -34.17
N ASP A 30 -8.70 10.84 -34.27
CA ASP A 30 -8.22 11.98 -35.10
C ASP A 30 -8.22 13.35 -34.40
N SER A 31 -7.66 13.48 -33.19
CA SER A 31 -7.52 14.79 -32.52
C SER A 31 -6.17 15.05 -31.85
N TRP A 32 -5.14 14.23 -32.09
CA TRP A 32 -3.84 14.42 -31.43
C TRP A 32 -2.88 15.39 -32.15
N ARG A 33 -3.21 15.84 -33.38
CA ARG A 33 -2.35 16.76 -34.18
C ARG A 33 -2.63 18.25 -33.97
N GLY A 34 -3.62 18.64 -33.15
CA GLY A 34 -4.23 19.98 -33.27
C GLY A 34 -4.04 20.97 -32.13
N ARG A 35 -3.24 20.67 -31.09
CA ARG A 35 -3.13 21.60 -29.94
C ARG A 35 -1.77 21.58 -29.26
N TRP A 36 -0.71 21.71 -30.06
CA TRP A 36 0.54 22.25 -29.54
C TRP A 36 0.27 23.72 -29.22
N LYS A 37 -0.16 24.01 -27.98
CA LYS A 37 -0.08 25.37 -27.45
C LYS A 37 1.35 25.81 -27.73
N LYS A 38 1.54 26.93 -28.43
CA LYS A 38 2.86 27.51 -28.66
C LYS A 38 3.45 27.80 -27.29
N GLN A 39 4.14 26.81 -26.72
CA GLN A 39 4.81 26.93 -25.45
C GLN A 39 5.83 28.05 -25.63
N SER A 40 5.85 29.00 -24.70
CA SER A 40 6.75 30.14 -24.83
C SER A 40 8.18 29.62 -24.97
N ALA A 41 9.01 30.27 -25.80
CA ALA A 41 10.42 29.88 -25.94
C ALA A 41 11.14 29.85 -24.59
N LEU A 42 10.71 30.71 -23.65
CA LEU A 42 11.16 30.71 -22.27
C LEU A 42 10.77 29.40 -21.55
N GLU A 43 9.49 29.04 -21.54
CA GLU A 43 8.98 27.84 -20.87
C GLU A 43 9.64 26.57 -21.40
N SER A 44 9.82 26.48 -22.72
CA SER A 44 10.50 25.34 -23.35
C SER A 44 11.98 25.26 -22.94
N GLY A 45 12.67 26.40 -22.86
CA GLY A 45 14.05 26.46 -22.38
C GLY A 45 14.19 26.12 -20.90
N LEU A 46 13.33 26.68 -20.04
CA LEU A 46 13.31 26.38 -18.61
C LEU A 46 12.97 24.92 -18.34
N ALA A 47 12.02 24.32 -19.08
CA ALA A 47 11.69 22.90 -18.94
C ALA A 47 12.89 21.99 -19.21
N LYS A 48 13.71 22.29 -20.23
CA LYS A 48 14.96 21.55 -20.49
C LYS A 48 15.97 21.71 -19.35
N LEU A 49 16.10 22.92 -18.80
CA LEU A 49 16.98 23.19 -17.66
C LEU A 49 16.50 22.44 -16.40
N THR A 50 15.21 22.47 -16.09
CA THR A 50 14.62 21.75 -14.95
C THR A 50 14.80 20.25 -15.10
N LEU A 51 14.60 19.69 -16.31
CA LEU A 51 14.85 18.28 -16.57
C LEU A 51 16.31 17.91 -16.28
N CYS A 52 17.27 18.70 -16.77
CA CYS A 52 18.69 18.49 -16.47
C CYS A 52 19.00 18.66 -14.97
N ALA A 53 18.43 19.66 -14.32
CA ALA A 53 18.59 19.91 -12.89
C ALA A 53 18.10 18.73 -12.04
N SER A 54 16.98 18.10 -12.44
CA SER A 54 16.42 16.94 -11.74
C SER A 54 17.39 15.75 -11.68
N SER A 55 18.15 15.52 -12.76
CA SER A 55 19.12 14.42 -12.89
C SER A 55 20.55 14.79 -12.47
N PHE A 56 20.82 16.06 -12.18
CA PHE A 56 22.15 16.56 -11.88
C PHE A 56 22.73 16.02 -10.55
N ALA A 57 23.66 15.06 -10.60
CA ALA A 57 24.28 14.52 -9.40
C ALA A 57 25.24 15.53 -8.74
N TRP A 58 24.93 15.93 -7.50
CA TRP A 58 25.71 16.92 -6.74
C TRP A 58 27.20 16.55 -6.57
N MET A 59 27.50 15.25 -6.45
CA MET A 59 28.87 14.77 -6.18
C MET A 59 29.80 14.88 -7.38
N HIS A 60 29.29 14.72 -8.61
CA HIS A 60 30.09 14.75 -9.84
C HIS A 60 29.88 16.04 -10.64
N GLY A 61 28.77 16.75 -10.42
CA GLY A 61 28.39 17.92 -11.21
C GLY A 61 29.04 19.24 -10.80
N LYS A 62 29.71 19.33 -9.65
CA LYS A 62 30.32 20.60 -9.19
C LYS A 62 31.32 21.20 -10.19
N GLN A 63 32.01 20.35 -10.97
CA GLN A 63 32.92 20.83 -12.00
C GLN A 63 32.17 21.43 -13.21
N CYS A 64 31.04 20.83 -13.59
CA CYS A 64 30.20 21.30 -14.69
C CYS A 64 29.58 22.67 -14.43
N ILE A 65 29.17 22.96 -13.18
CA ILE A 65 28.56 24.26 -12.84
C ILE A 65 29.59 25.36 -12.54
N ARG A 66 30.88 25.02 -12.42
CA ARG A 66 31.92 25.98 -12.03
C ARG A 66 32.09 27.10 -13.06
N GLY A 67 31.93 26.80 -14.36
CA GLY A 67 32.02 27.80 -15.43
C GLY A 67 30.94 28.88 -15.37
N PHE A 68 29.86 28.66 -14.63
CA PHE A 68 28.80 29.64 -14.41
C PHE A 68 29.02 30.48 -13.14
N GLN A 69 30.02 30.15 -12.31
CA GLN A 69 30.23 30.83 -11.03
C GLN A 69 31.00 32.14 -11.25
N ARG A 70 30.43 33.26 -10.79
CA ARG A 70 31.07 34.60 -10.67
C ARG A 70 31.36 35.36 -11.97
N VAL A 71 30.76 34.96 -13.09
CA VAL A 71 30.96 35.63 -14.38
C VAL A 71 29.63 36.19 -14.88
N GLN A 72 29.63 37.47 -15.27
CA GLN A 72 28.60 38.03 -16.15
C GLN A 72 28.90 37.52 -17.55
N MET A 73 28.01 36.71 -18.13
CA MET A 73 28.25 36.07 -19.43
C MET A 73 27.35 36.69 -20.51
N LEU A 74 27.85 36.82 -21.73
CA LEU A 74 27.00 37.17 -22.85
C LEU A 74 26.00 36.03 -23.15
N PRO A 75 24.82 36.31 -23.70
CA PRO A 75 23.83 35.28 -24.02
C PRO A 75 24.36 34.13 -24.90
N ALA A 76 25.28 34.43 -25.82
CA ALA A 76 25.92 33.43 -26.67
C ALA A 76 26.85 32.50 -25.87
N GLU A 77 27.72 33.09 -25.03
CA GLU A 77 28.64 32.35 -24.15
C GLU A 77 27.86 31.48 -23.15
N PHE A 78 26.78 32.01 -22.57
CA PHE A 78 25.93 31.26 -21.65
C PHE A 78 25.33 30.02 -22.33
N ARG A 79 24.86 30.16 -23.59
CA ARG A 79 24.32 29.04 -24.37
C ARG A 79 25.40 27.99 -24.67
N GLU A 80 26.60 28.41 -25.06
CA GLU A 80 27.73 27.50 -25.30
C GLU A 80 28.14 26.78 -24.03
N GLN A 81 28.18 27.49 -22.90
CA GLN A 81 28.50 26.90 -21.60
C GLN A 81 27.46 25.86 -21.16
N LEU A 82 26.15 26.12 -21.38
CA LEU A 82 25.08 25.14 -21.16
C LEU A 82 25.27 23.88 -22.01
N GLN A 83 25.67 24.04 -23.28
CA GLN A 83 25.93 22.92 -24.17
C GLN A 83 27.17 22.11 -23.75
N MET A 84 28.27 22.78 -23.41
CA MET A 84 29.53 22.10 -23.05
C MET A 84 29.48 21.44 -21.68
N SER A 85 28.86 22.11 -20.70
CA SER A 85 28.94 21.67 -19.30
C SER A 85 27.79 20.78 -18.87
N LEU A 86 26.59 21.04 -19.40
CA LEU A 86 25.35 20.38 -18.99
C LEU A 86 24.72 19.56 -20.13
N HIS A 87 25.32 19.57 -21.32
CA HIS A 87 24.79 18.93 -22.53
C HIS A 87 23.36 19.37 -22.87
N ILE A 88 23.03 20.64 -22.59
CA ILE A 88 21.70 21.22 -22.87
C ILE A 88 21.75 21.98 -24.19
N TYR A 89 20.94 21.53 -25.16
CA TYR A 89 20.82 22.17 -26.47
C TYR A 89 19.55 23.04 -26.52
N LEU A 90 19.74 24.35 -26.52
CA LEU A 90 18.68 25.34 -26.66
C LEU A 90 18.60 25.87 -28.09
N ARG A 91 17.37 26.02 -28.62
CA ARG A 91 17.14 26.76 -29.87
C ARG A 91 17.56 28.23 -29.66
N PRO A 92 17.93 28.97 -30.72
CA PRO A 92 18.32 30.37 -30.58
C PRO A 92 17.28 31.23 -29.84
N SER A 93 15.99 31.01 -30.12
CA SER A 93 14.89 31.70 -29.43
C SER A 93 14.74 31.31 -27.96
N GLU A 94 14.95 30.03 -27.61
CA GLU A 94 14.95 29.56 -26.22
C GLU A 94 16.13 30.13 -25.45
N GLY A 95 17.34 30.06 -26.02
CA GLY A 95 18.55 30.59 -25.41
C GLY A 95 18.46 32.09 -25.14
N ALA A 96 17.94 32.86 -26.10
CA ALA A 96 17.71 34.29 -25.92
C ALA A 96 16.67 34.58 -24.82
N ALA A 97 15.57 33.82 -24.78
CA ALA A 97 14.53 33.99 -23.76
C ALA A 97 15.03 33.62 -22.35
N VAL A 98 15.76 32.51 -22.22
CA VAL A 98 16.36 32.05 -20.96
C VAL A 98 17.46 33.02 -20.50
N ALA A 99 18.29 33.54 -21.41
CA ALA A 99 19.30 34.53 -21.05
C ALA A 99 18.66 35.81 -20.47
N ARG A 100 17.59 36.31 -21.11
CA ARG A 100 16.80 37.45 -20.58
C ARG A 100 16.18 37.18 -19.22
N PHE A 101 15.78 35.94 -18.94
CA PHE A 101 15.22 35.55 -17.65
C PHE A 101 16.25 35.64 -16.51
N PHE A 102 17.52 35.37 -16.78
CA PHE A 102 18.61 35.46 -15.81
C PHE A 102 19.38 36.80 -15.84
N ASP A 103 19.05 37.69 -16.77
CA ASP A 103 19.53 39.08 -16.82
C ASP A 103 18.68 39.97 -15.89
N VAL A 104 18.84 39.75 -14.58
CA VAL A 104 18.06 40.45 -13.53
C VAL A 104 18.25 41.97 -13.59
N GLN A 105 19.43 42.41 -14.05
CA GLN A 105 19.80 43.82 -14.11
C GLN A 105 19.50 44.48 -15.47
N GLN A 106 19.03 43.72 -16.46
CA GLN A 106 18.73 44.18 -17.82
C GLN A 106 19.93 44.86 -18.53
N VAL A 107 21.14 44.39 -18.25
CA VAL A 107 22.39 44.91 -18.81
C VAL A 107 22.82 44.15 -20.08
N GLY A 108 22.05 43.15 -20.50
CA GLY A 108 22.36 42.30 -21.64
C GLY A 108 23.32 41.16 -21.30
N SER A 109 23.58 40.89 -20.02
CA SER A 109 24.43 39.79 -19.54
C SER A 109 23.69 38.88 -18.55
N VAL A 110 24.04 37.60 -18.58
CA VAL A 110 23.48 36.59 -17.69
C VAL A 110 24.26 36.57 -16.38
N ASN A 111 23.55 36.74 -15.27
CA ASN A 111 24.14 36.56 -13.95
C ASN A 111 24.25 35.05 -13.64
N GLY A 112 25.47 34.51 -13.82
CA GLY A 112 25.73 33.10 -13.60
C GLY A 112 25.49 32.62 -12.17
N GLU A 113 25.65 33.47 -11.15
CA GLU A 113 25.34 33.10 -9.77
C GLU A 113 23.84 32.88 -9.56
N VAL A 114 23.00 33.75 -10.11
CA VAL A 114 21.54 33.62 -10.07
C VAL A 114 21.11 32.34 -10.79
N PHE A 115 21.70 32.06 -11.97
CA PHE A 115 21.46 30.82 -12.69
C PHE A 115 21.83 29.58 -11.86
N VAL A 116 23.03 29.52 -11.28
CA VAL A 116 23.47 28.36 -10.49
C VAL A 116 22.53 28.13 -9.30
N ARG A 117 22.16 29.19 -8.59
CA ARG A 117 21.22 29.09 -7.46
C ARG A 117 19.87 28.54 -7.89
N TRP A 118 19.30 29.10 -8.98
CA TRP A 118 18.04 28.63 -9.54
C TRP A 118 18.12 27.18 -10.00
N PHE A 119 19.19 26.80 -10.72
CA PHE A 119 19.38 25.46 -11.25
C PHE A 119 19.46 24.41 -10.13
N LEU A 120 20.21 24.71 -9.07
CA LEU A 120 20.30 23.82 -7.91
C LEU A 120 18.97 23.72 -7.16
N GLN A 121 18.25 24.83 -6.98
CA GLN A 121 16.93 24.83 -6.35
C GLN A 121 15.93 24.01 -7.17
N ALA A 122 15.86 24.22 -8.49
CA ALA A 122 14.99 23.46 -9.38
C ALA A 122 15.26 21.94 -9.31
N GLY A 123 16.53 21.55 -9.14
CA GLY A 123 16.92 20.15 -8.95
C GLY A 123 16.47 19.57 -7.60
N LEU A 124 16.51 20.36 -6.52
CA LEU A 124 15.98 19.97 -5.22
C LEU A 124 14.46 19.83 -5.25
N ASP A 125 13.76 20.83 -5.80
CA ASP A 125 12.30 20.85 -5.91
C ASP A 125 11.80 19.64 -6.71
N SER A 126 12.42 19.35 -7.85
CA SER A 126 12.07 18.19 -8.70
C SER A 126 12.24 16.85 -7.96
N ARG A 127 13.28 16.73 -7.13
CA ARG A 127 13.51 15.51 -6.34
C ARG A 127 12.50 15.38 -5.21
N GLU A 128 12.20 16.49 -4.55
CA GLU A 128 11.23 16.52 -3.46
C GLU A 128 9.83 16.17 -3.98
N GLU A 129 9.43 16.71 -5.14
CA GLU A 129 8.17 16.35 -5.80
C GLU A 129 8.13 14.85 -6.13
N ARG A 130 9.20 14.30 -6.70
CA ARG A 130 9.29 12.86 -6.98
C ARG A 130 9.20 12.00 -5.72
N LEU A 131 9.88 12.41 -4.64
CA LEU A 131 9.82 11.70 -3.37
C LEU A 131 8.42 11.76 -2.74
N ARG A 132 7.75 12.93 -2.81
CA ARG A 132 6.35 13.07 -2.36
C ARG A 132 5.40 12.20 -3.17
N ALA A 133 5.57 12.19 -4.50
CA ALA A 133 4.75 11.35 -5.38
C ALA A 133 4.94 9.86 -5.08
N GLN A 134 6.19 9.41 -4.89
CA GLN A 134 6.47 8.03 -4.50
C GLN A 134 5.88 7.69 -3.13
N ALA A 135 6.05 8.56 -2.13
CA ALA A 135 5.50 8.35 -0.80
C ALA A 135 3.96 8.26 -0.81
N ALA A 136 3.28 9.02 -1.68
CA ALA A 136 1.83 8.94 -1.85
C ALA A 136 1.41 7.58 -2.45
N VAL A 137 2.14 7.07 -3.45
CA VAL A 137 1.90 5.74 -4.03
C VAL A 137 2.12 4.65 -2.98
N ASP A 138 3.25 4.69 -2.26
CA ASP A 138 3.60 3.70 -1.24
C ASP A 138 2.57 3.70 -0.10
N HIS A 139 2.08 4.89 0.30
CA HIS A 139 1.05 5.00 1.34
C HIS A 139 -0.29 4.41 0.89
N GLU A 140 -0.70 4.64 -0.36
CA GLU A 140 -1.92 4.05 -0.91
C GLU A 140 -1.81 2.52 -1.02
N GLU A 141 -0.68 2.01 -1.51
CA GLU A 141 -0.42 0.57 -1.58
C GLU A 141 -0.47 -0.07 -0.19
N GLN A 142 0.16 0.55 0.82
CA GLN A 142 0.10 0.07 2.19
C GLN A 142 -1.33 0.09 2.75
N ARG A 143 -2.14 1.10 2.41
CA ARG A 143 -3.54 1.16 2.81
C ARG A 143 -4.33 0.00 2.23
N LEU A 144 -4.26 -0.21 0.91
CA LEU A 144 -4.96 -1.29 0.21
C LEU A 144 -4.52 -2.66 0.72
N ARG A 145 -3.21 -2.85 0.98
CA ARG A 145 -2.68 -4.08 1.57
C ARG A 145 -3.26 -4.35 2.96
N ARG A 146 -3.28 -3.35 3.84
CA ARG A 146 -3.85 -3.48 5.20
C ARG A 146 -5.36 -3.75 5.15
N GLU A 147 -6.08 -3.13 4.23
CA GLU A 147 -7.51 -3.39 4.02
C GLU A 147 -7.75 -4.81 3.53
N GLY A 148 -6.96 -5.29 2.57
CA GLY A 148 -7.00 -6.67 2.08
C GLY A 148 -6.69 -7.70 3.17
N GLU A 149 -5.64 -7.48 3.97
CA GLU A 149 -5.29 -8.34 5.10
C GLU A 149 -6.40 -8.37 6.16
N ARG A 150 -7.02 -7.22 6.47
CA ARG A 150 -8.16 -7.14 7.39
C ARG A 150 -9.38 -7.87 6.86
N ALA A 151 -9.71 -7.69 5.58
CA ALA A 151 -10.84 -8.37 4.95
C ALA A 151 -10.65 -9.89 4.94
N GLU A 152 -9.43 -10.36 4.65
CA GLU A 152 -9.11 -11.79 4.66
C GLU A 152 -9.18 -12.39 6.08
N VAL A 153 -8.69 -11.67 7.09
CA VAL A 153 -8.82 -12.09 8.50
C VAL A 153 -10.29 -12.12 8.91
N ALA A 154 -11.10 -11.14 8.51
CA ALA A 154 -12.54 -11.13 8.77
C ALA A 154 -13.23 -12.33 8.11
N ARG A 155 -12.96 -12.59 6.82
CA ARG A 155 -13.51 -13.77 6.11
C ARG A 155 -13.15 -15.09 6.78
N LYS A 156 -11.89 -15.25 7.21
CA LYS A 156 -11.45 -16.43 7.95
C LYS A 156 -12.16 -16.56 9.29
N ARG A 157 -12.35 -15.45 10.00
CA ARG A 157 -13.09 -15.43 11.26
C ARG A 157 -14.55 -15.83 11.05
N ASP A 158 -15.22 -15.27 10.05
CA ASP A 158 -16.62 -15.55 9.73
C ASP A 158 -16.81 -17.02 9.30
N ALA A 159 -15.91 -17.53 8.46
CA ALA A 159 -15.90 -18.95 8.08
C ALA A 159 -15.67 -19.87 9.29
N ASN A 160 -14.79 -19.47 10.22
CA ASN A 160 -14.54 -20.24 11.44
C ASN A 160 -15.76 -20.27 12.37
N THR A 161 -16.51 -19.18 12.48
CA THR A 161 -17.75 -19.15 13.27
C THR A 161 -18.86 -19.97 12.63
N ALA A 162 -19.01 -19.87 11.30
CA ALA A 162 -20.04 -20.61 10.57
C ALA A 162 -19.88 -22.14 10.70
N ALA A 163 -18.65 -22.64 10.79
CA ALA A 163 -18.38 -24.08 10.96
C ALA A 163 -18.86 -24.66 12.30
N VAL A 164 -19.11 -23.83 13.32
CA VAL A 164 -19.61 -24.27 14.64
C VAL A 164 -21.12 -24.18 14.75
N GLU A 165 -21.74 -23.24 14.03
CA GLU A 165 -23.19 -23.02 14.05
C GLU A 165 -23.96 -24.01 13.18
N VAL A 166 -23.30 -25.08 12.71
CA VAL A 166 -23.93 -26.15 11.94
C VAL A 166 -24.78 -27.01 12.87
N GLU A 167 -26.08 -27.12 12.57
CA GLU A 167 -26.97 -28.05 13.26
C GLU A 167 -26.48 -29.50 13.11
N PHE A 168 -26.43 -30.23 14.23
CA PHE A 168 -25.94 -31.59 14.30
C PHE A 168 -26.97 -32.51 14.97
N SER A 169 -26.97 -33.79 14.57
CA SER A 169 -27.83 -34.82 15.14
C SER A 169 -27.19 -35.49 16.36
N ALA A 170 -27.99 -36.25 17.12
CA ALA A 170 -27.46 -37.09 18.19
C ALA A 170 -26.47 -38.16 17.67
N GLU A 171 -26.65 -38.63 16.43
CA GLU A 171 -25.77 -39.58 15.76
C GLU A 171 -24.39 -38.96 15.46
N ASP A 172 -24.36 -37.70 14.99
CA ASP A 172 -23.11 -36.96 14.76
C ASP A 172 -22.29 -36.82 16.05
N ARG A 173 -22.97 -36.52 17.17
CA ARG A 173 -22.35 -36.44 18.49
C ARG A 173 -21.79 -37.79 18.95
N ALA A 174 -22.59 -38.85 18.86
CA ALA A 174 -22.15 -40.19 19.25
C ALA A 174 -20.96 -40.65 18.39
N SER A 175 -21.01 -40.39 17.08
CA SER A 175 -19.94 -40.69 16.13
C SER A 175 -18.64 -39.94 16.46
N ALA A 176 -18.73 -38.64 16.77
CA ALA A 176 -17.57 -37.83 17.15
C ALA A 176 -16.90 -38.33 18.44
N LEU A 177 -17.70 -38.65 19.47
CA LEU A 177 -17.20 -39.19 20.74
C LEU A 177 -16.59 -40.59 20.57
N LEU A 178 -17.18 -41.42 19.70
CA LEU A 178 -16.64 -42.74 19.38
C LEU A 178 -15.26 -42.64 18.71
N LEU A 179 -15.09 -41.70 17.76
CA LEU A 179 -13.80 -41.47 17.12
C LEU A 179 -12.75 -41.01 18.13
N LEU A 180 -13.11 -40.06 19.02
CA LEU A 180 -12.23 -39.59 20.07
C LEU A 180 -11.86 -40.71 21.05
N GLY A 181 -12.83 -41.53 21.46
CA GLY A 181 -12.62 -42.68 22.35
C GLY A 181 -11.69 -43.75 21.75
N LYS A 182 -11.88 -44.09 20.47
CA LYS A 182 -10.98 -45.02 19.76
C LYS A 182 -9.53 -44.53 19.74
N ILE A 183 -9.35 -43.23 19.57
CA ILE A 183 -8.03 -42.63 19.52
C ILE A 183 -7.42 -42.51 20.91
N ALA A 184 -8.22 -42.21 21.92
CA ALA A 184 -7.80 -42.25 23.32
C ALA A 184 -7.32 -43.65 23.73
N LEU A 185 -8.03 -44.71 23.33
CA LEU A 185 -7.65 -46.11 23.61
C LEU A 185 -6.34 -46.53 22.93
N SER A 186 -6.05 -45.97 21.75
CA SER A 186 -4.81 -46.23 21.01
C SER A 186 -3.70 -45.22 21.31
N TYR A 187 -3.96 -44.25 22.19
CA TYR A 187 -3.00 -43.23 22.58
C TYR A 187 -2.00 -43.80 23.59
N HIS A 188 -0.80 -44.13 23.12
CA HIS A 188 0.31 -44.53 23.99
C HIS A 188 1.11 -43.31 24.47
N ASP A 189 1.23 -43.16 25.79
CA ASP A 189 1.93 -42.07 26.49
C ASP A 189 3.43 -41.96 26.13
N GLN A 190 4.03 -43.02 25.58
CA GLN A 190 5.44 -43.04 25.18
C GLN A 190 5.73 -42.49 23.76
N ARG A 191 4.74 -41.92 23.07
CA ARG A 191 5.01 -41.23 21.80
C ARG A 191 5.76 -39.91 22.05
N THR A 192 6.90 -39.74 21.40
CA THR A 192 7.64 -38.47 21.32
C THR A 192 6.70 -37.35 20.83
N GLY A 193 6.45 -36.35 21.69
CA GLY A 193 5.57 -35.22 21.39
C GLY A 193 4.31 -35.08 22.27
N HIS A 194 4.05 -35.98 23.21
CA HIS A 194 2.92 -35.88 24.14
C HIS A 194 2.93 -34.59 24.97
N GLU A 195 4.10 -34.18 25.49
CA GLU A 195 4.23 -32.93 26.25
C GLU A 195 3.90 -31.68 25.41
N ALA A 196 4.25 -31.70 24.12
CA ALA A 196 3.93 -30.61 23.19
C ALA A 196 2.42 -30.54 22.95
N ALA A 197 1.76 -31.68 22.68
CA ALA A 197 0.32 -31.73 22.53
C ALA A 197 -0.41 -31.24 23.80
N GLN A 198 0.03 -31.67 24.98
CA GLN A 198 -0.56 -31.20 26.24
C GLN A 198 -0.43 -29.69 26.45
N ARG A 199 0.72 -29.10 26.09
CA ARG A 199 0.95 -27.66 26.16
C ARG A 199 0.07 -26.90 25.18
N ASP A 200 -0.11 -27.41 23.98
CA ASP A 200 -0.92 -26.76 22.94
C ASP A 200 -2.42 -26.74 23.29
N PHE A 201 -2.94 -27.74 24.02
CA PHE A 201 -4.31 -27.76 24.55
C PHE A 201 -4.47 -27.03 25.89
N ALA A 202 -3.40 -26.44 26.45
CA ALA A 202 -3.46 -25.75 27.74
C ALA A 202 -4.06 -24.33 27.64
N CYS A 203 -4.13 -23.76 26.44
CA CYS A 203 -4.73 -22.45 26.21
C CYS A 203 -6.19 -22.57 25.72
N ALA A 204 -6.95 -21.48 25.84
CA ALA A 204 -8.30 -21.44 25.30
C ALA A 204 -8.25 -21.39 23.77
N LEU A 205 -8.83 -22.41 23.13
CA LEU A 205 -8.78 -22.55 21.68
C LEU A 205 -10.13 -22.15 21.07
N GLY A 206 -10.07 -21.23 20.11
CA GLY A 206 -11.20 -20.98 19.22
C GLY A 206 -11.48 -22.22 18.35
N PRO A 207 -12.67 -22.33 17.74
CA PRO A 207 -13.12 -23.57 17.13
C PRO A 207 -12.19 -24.12 16.04
N MET A 208 -11.74 -23.27 15.12
CA MET A 208 -10.81 -23.71 14.07
C MET A 208 -9.44 -24.13 14.62
N ALA A 209 -8.95 -23.42 15.64
CA ALA A 209 -7.70 -23.77 16.30
C ALA A 209 -7.83 -25.11 17.03
N PHE A 210 -8.95 -25.36 17.70
CA PHE A 210 -9.25 -26.64 18.33
C PHE A 210 -9.34 -27.79 17.30
N ARG A 211 -10.04 -27.58 16.18
CA ARG A 211 -10.12 -28.56 15.08
C ARG A 211 -8.74 -28.90 14.52
N LEU A 212 -7.93 -27.87 14.25
CA LEU A 212 -6.58 -28.05 13.73
C LEU A 212 -5.68 -28.76 14.73
N GLN A 213 -5.82 -28.46 16.02
CA GLN A 213 -5.06 -29.12 17.07
C GLN A 213 -5.45 -30.60 17.20
N LEU A 214 -6.75 -30.94 17.11
CA LEU A 214 -7.20 -32.33 17.06
C LEU A 214 -6.59 -33.09 15.87
N PHE A 215 -6.52 -32.45 14.70
CA PHE A 215 -5.90 -33.05 13.52
C PHE A 215 -4.39 -33.21 13.68
N ARG A 216 -3.67 -32.20 14.18
CA ARG A 216 -2.21 -32.23 14.32
C ARG A 216 -1.74 -33.18 15.42
N SER A 217 -2.38 -33.14 16.59
CA SER A 217 -1.97 -33.96 17.73
C SER A 217 -2.44 -35.41 17.61
N PHE A 218 -3.61 -35.63 17.00
CA PHE A 218 -4.27 -36.94 17.06
C PHE A 218 -4.65 -37.51 15.69
N GLY A 219 -4.42 -36.78 14.58
CA GLY A 219 -4.78 -37.24 13.24
C GLY A 219 -6.29 -37.32 13.00
N ILE A 220 -7.11 -36.77 13.88
CA ILE A 220 -8.57 -36.91 13.81
C ILE A 220 -9.11 -36.07 12.66
N ARG A 221 -9.88 -36.70 11.78
CA ARG A 221 -10.66 -36.02 10.75
C ARG A 221 -12.14 -36.13 11.11
N LEU A 222 -12.72 -35.00 11.52
CA LEU A 222 -14.16 -34.88 11.81
C LEU A 222 -14.86 -34.16 10.65
N THR A 223 -16.09 -34.56 10.35
CA THR A 223 -17.00 -33.76 9.53
C THR A 223 -17.42 -32.49 10.29
N ASP A 224 -17.97 -31.50 9.60
CA ASP A 224 -18.35 -30.23 10.24
C ASP A 224 -19.41 -30.43 11.33
N ARG A 225 -20.38 -31.33 11.11
CA ARG A 225 -21.41 -31.69 12.11
C ARG A 225 -20.82 -32.43 13.31
N GLN A 226 -19.95 -33.40 13.07
CA GLN A 226 -19.23 -34.11 14.16
C GLN A 226 -18.36 -33.15 14.98
N PHE A 227 -17.70 -32.20 14.30
CA PHE A 227 -16.88 -31.20 14.95
C PHE A 227 -17.73 -30.22 15.77
N ALA A 228 -18.83 -29.69 15.22
CA ALA A 228 -19.75 -28.82 15.93
C ALA A 228 -20.32 -29.53 17.18
N ALA A 229 -20.74 -30.79 17.04
CA ALA A 229 -21.21 -31.61 18.15
C ALA A 229 -20.14 -31.83 19.23
N LEU A 230 -18.89 -32.13 18.82
CA LEU A 230 -17.79 -32.30 19.76
C LEU A 230 -17.42 -30.99 20.46
N PHE A 231 -17.43 -29.88 19.72
CA PHE A 231 -17.11 -28.57 20.26
C PHE A 231 -18.16 -28.11 21.29
N ASP A 232 -19.45 -28.34 21.04
CA ASP A 232 -20.54 -28.07 21.99
C ASP A 232 -20.36 -28.82 23.32
N VAL A 233 -19.89 -30.07 23.27
CA VAL A 233 -19.59 -30.85 24.49
C VAL A 233 -18.40 -30.29 25.27
N MET A 234 -17.41 -29.72 24.58
CA MET A 234 -16.16 -29.24 25.17
C MET A 234 -16.20 -27.76 25.57
N ASP A 235 -17.15 -26.98 25.03
CA ASP A 235 -17.42 -25.58 25.38
C ASP A 235 -18.32 -25.49 26.62
N ILE A 236 -17.77 -25.94 27.76
CA ILE A 236 -18.49 -26.03 29.03
C ILE A 236 -19.05 -24.67 29.49
N ASN A 237 -18.34 -23.57 29.17
CA ASN A 237 -18.72 -22.22 29.59
C ASN A 237 -19.63 -21.50 28.60
N ARG A 238 -19.91 -22.09 27.42
CA ARG A 238 -20.58 -21.45 26.30
C ARG A 238 -19.92 -20.12 25.88
N ASP A 239 -18.61 -20.01 26.09
CA ASP A 239 -17.82 -18.83 25.71
C ASP A 239 -17.27 -18.96 24.28
N ARG A 240 -17.70 -20.01 23.55
CA ARG A 240 -17.19 -20.40 22.22
C ARG A 240 -15.71 -20.72 22.26
N GLN A 241 -15.19 -21.19 23.39
CA GLN A 241 -13.79 -21.61 23.56
C GLN A 241 -13.71 -22.98 24.23
N ALA A 242 -12.95 -23.89 23.62
CA ALA A 242 -12.62 -25.16 24.27
C ALA A 242 -11.51 -24.92 25.30
N ARG A 243 -11.74 -25.31 26.56
CA ARG A 243 -10.75 -25.23 27.64
C ARG A 243 -10.53 -26.60 28.27
N LYS A 244 -9.30 -26.85 28.74
CA LYS A 244 -8.93 -28.04 29.52
C LYS A 244 -9.49 -27.93 30.94
N HIS A 245 -10.80 -28.15 31.12
CA HIS A 245 -11.37 -28.34 32.45
C HIS A 245 -11.48 -29.84 32.75
N LEU A 246 -10.36 -30.42 33.16
CA LEU A 246 -10.34 -31.74 33.78
C LEU A 246 -9.48 -31.65 35.05
N LYS A 247 -10.08 -31.17 36.14
CA LYS A 247 -9.75 -31.74 37.45
C LYS A 247 -10.69 -32.94 37.59
N LEU A 248 -10.28 -34.10 37.08
CA LEU A 248 -10.88 -35.37 37.52
C LEU A 248 -10.46 -35.52 38.98
N SER A 249 -11.32 -35.06 39.89
CA SER A 249 -11.26 -35.36 41.32
C SER A 249 -11.73 -36.78 41.57
#